data_AF-A0AAN8HKT9-F1
#
_entry.id   AF-A0AAN8HKT9-F1
#
_cell.length_a   1.000
_cell.length_b   1.000
_cell.length_c   1.000
_cell.angle_alpha   90.00
_cell.angle_beta   90.00
_cell.angle_gamma   90.00
#
_symmetry.space_group_name_H-M   'P 1'
#
loop_
_entity.id
_entity.type
_entity.pdbx_description
1 polymer ?
#
loop_
_entity_poly.entity_id
_entity_poly.type
_entity_poly.pdbx_seq_one_letter_code
_entity_poly.pdbx_strand_id
1 'polypeptide(L)'
;MGDLSKDVKALQGKMLDLEARSRRNNLILAGLPEGKEAGGISPLLDKILRHFLKLSDTISAPEIERAHRALRPIPGPWAPSAAYHHTFSQMER
;
A
#
# COMPACT_ATOMS: atom_id res chain seq x y z
N MET A 1 13.57 36.10 -15.44
CA MET A 1 13.33 35.59 -14.06
C MET A 1 11.90 35.05 -13.86
N GLY A 2 10.91 35.47 -14.66
CA GLY A 2 9.53 34.96 -14.57
C GLY A 2 9.32 33.55 -15.13
N ASP A 3 10.08 33.15 -16.15
CA ASP A 3 9.85 31.86 -16.84
C ASP A 3 10.33 30.66 -16.03
N LEU A 4 11.50 30.76 -15.38
CA LEU A 4 12.00 29.72 -14.47
C LEU A 4 11.03 29.46 -13.30
N SER A 5 10.39 30.50 -12.77
CA SER A 5 9.40 30.37 -11.69
C SER A 5 8.14 29.62 -12.15
N LYS A 6 7.72 29.83 -13.39
CA LYS A 6 6.59 29.10 -14.00
C LYS A 6 6.95 27.64 -14.24
N ASP A 7 8.14 27.37 -14.75
CA ASP A 7 8.61 26.01 -15.02
C ASP A 7 8.75 25.19 -13.72
N VAL A 8 9.28 25.79 -12.66
CA VAL A 8 9.36 25.15 -11.33
C VAL A 8 7.97 24.79 -10.82
N LYS A 9 6.99 25.68 -10.92
CA LYS A 9 5.60 25.40 -10.52
C LYS A 9 4.97 24.29 -11.35
N ALA A 10 5.20 24.29 -12.66
CA ALA A 10 4.70 23.24 -13.54
C ALA A 10 5.29 21.86 -13.19
N LEU A 11 6.59 21.80 -12.89
CA LEU A 11 7.26 20.58 -12.45
C LEU A 11 6.77 20.10 -11.09
N GLN A 12 6.56 21.00 -10.13
CA GLN A 12 5.97 20.65 -8.83
C GLN A 12 4.57 20.04 -8.98
N GLY A 13 3.73 20.63 -9.84
CA GLY A 13 2.41 20.08 -10.14
C GLY A 13 2.48 18.67 -10.72
N LYS A 14 3.40 18.43 -11.67
CA LYS A 14 3.63 17.09 -12.26
C LYS A 14 4.12 16.09 -11.22
N MET A 15 5.05 16.49 -10.35
CA MET A 15 5.57 15.61 -9.30
C MET A 15 4.46 15.21 -8.32
N LEU A 16 3.66 16.17 -7.86
CA LEU A 16 2.54 15.89 -6.96
C LEU A 16 1.53 14.94 -7.59
N ASP A 17 1.21 15.15 -8.86
CA ASP A 17 0.30 14.28 -9.60
C ASP A 17 0.89 12.85 -9.76
N LEU A 18 2.17 12.71 -10.11
CA LEU A 18 2.83 11.41 -10.19
C LEU A 18 2.84 10.68 -8.83
N GLU A 19 3.18 11.38 -7.76
CA GLU A 19 3.17 10.80 -6.42
C GLU A 19 1.75 10.43 -5.96
N ALA A 20 0.76 11.26 -6.27
CA ALA A 20 -0.64 10.97 -5.94
C ALA A 20 -1.09 9.72 -6.69
N ARG A 21 -0.87 9.65 -8.01
CA ARG A 21 -1.26 8.49 -8.83
C ARG A 21 -0.56 7.21 -8.39
N SER A 22 0.74 7.28 -8.11
CA SER A 22 1.51 6.14 -7.61
C SER A 22 0.95 5.62 -6.28
N ARG A 23 0.44 6.51 -5.42
CA ARG A 23 -0.14 6.15 -4.12
C ARG A 23 -1.62 5.72 -4.17
N ARG A 24 -2.36 6.01 -5.26
CA ARG A 24 -3.81 5.68 -5.35
C ARG A 24 -4.10 4.18 -5.22
N ASN A 25 -3.20 3.35 -5.73
CA ASN A 25 -3.33 1.91 -5.64
C ASN A 25 -2.61 1.34 -4.43
N ASN A 26 -2.20 2.19 -3.48
CA ASN A 26 -1.60 1.72 -2.24
C ASN A 26 -2.65 1.63 -1.13
N LEU A 27 -2.74 0.47 -0.49
CA LEU A 27 -3.51 0.30 0.74
C LEU A 27 -2.59 0.26 1.96
N ILE A 28 -3.03 0.88 3.05
CA ILE A 28 -2.35 0.80 4.34
C ILE A 28 -3.24 -0.02 5.27
N LEU A 29 -2.74 -1.16 5.73
CA LEU A 29 -3.40 -1.97 6.75
C LEU A 29 -2.76 -1.69 8.10
N ALA A 30 -3.50 -1.05 9.00
CA ALA A 30 -3.05 -0.73 10.35
C ALA A 30 -3.66 -1.69 11.39
N GLY A 31 -2.95 -1.92 12.50
CA GLY A 31 -3.46 -2.72 13.61
C GLY A 31 -3.39 -4.25 13.40
N LEU A 32 -2.67 -4.73 12.39
CA LEU A 32 -2.43 -6.16 12.23
C LEU A 32 -1.42 -6.64 13.28
N PRO A 33 -1.69 -7.71 14.04
CA PRO A 33 -0.76 -8.23 15.03
C PRO A 33 0.52 -8.75 14.37
N GLU A 34 1.66 -8.29 14.87
CA GLU A 34 2.96 -8.68 14.32
C GLU A 34 3.32 -10.13 14.68
N GLY A 35 4.01 -10.82 13.77
CA GLY A 35 4.50 -12.19 13.98
C GLY A 35 3.47 -13.30 13.76
N LYS A 36 2.21 -12.96 13.44
CA LYS A 36 1.16 -13.96 13.08
C LYS A 36 1.12 -14.34 11.59
N GLU A 37 2.05 -13.82 10.80
CA GLU A 37 2.21 -14.13 9.37
C GLU A 37 2.87 -15.51 9.18
N ALA A 38 2.14 -16.58 9.50
CA ALA A 38 2.61 -17.95 9.29
C ALA A 38 2.74 -18.23 7.78
N GLY A 39 3.96 -18.06 7.22
CA GLY A 39 4.25 -18.25 5.80
C GLY A 39 4.36 -16.96 4.97
N GLY A 40 4.44 -15.79 5.61
CA GLY A 40 4.63 -14.50 4.95
C GLY A 40 3.36 -13.66 4.85
N ILE A 41 3.54 -12.41 4.41
CA ILE A 41 2.47 -11.40 4.41
C ILE A 41 1.41 -11.66 3.32
N SER A 42 1.83 -12.09 2.12
CA SER A 42 0.95 -12.31 0.95
C SER A 42 -0.26 -13.23 1.21
N PRO A 43 -0.11 -14.43 1.80
CA PRO A 43 -1.26 -15.30 2.08
C PRO A 43 -2.18 -14.74 3.17
N LEU A 44 -1.66 -13.95 4.12
CA LEU A 44 -2.49 -13.27 5.11
C LEU A 44 -3.35 -12.19 4.43
N LEU A 45 -2.78 -11.46 3.48
CA LEU A 45 -3.48 -10.40 2.76
C LEU A 45 -4.55 -10.93 1.83
N ASP A 46 -4.30 -12.02 1.11
CA ASP A 46 -5.32 -12.68 0.29
C ASP A 46 -6.56 -13.02 1.14
N LYS A 47 -6.35 -13.60 2.33
CA LYS A 47 -7.44 -13.87 3.29
C LYS A 47 -8.17 -12.60 3.74
N ILE A 48 -7.42 -11.55 4.09
CA ILE A 48 -7.99 -10.25 4.50
C ILE A 48 -8.84 -9.65 3.37
N LEU A 49 -8.28 -9.57 2.16
CA LEU A 49 -8.95 -8.97 1.00
C LEU A 49 -10.22 -9.75 0.64
N ARG A 50 -10.16 -11.09 0.58
CA ARG A 50 -11.34 -11.92 0.34
C ARG A 50 -12.42 -11.70 1.38
N HIS A 51 -12.04 -11.61 2.65
CA HIS A 51 -12.98 -11.38 3.75
C HIS A 51 -13.67 -10.01 3.63
N PHE A 52 -12.91 -8.92 3.48
CA PHE A 52 -13.47 -7.56 3.44
C PHE A 52 -14.23 -7.27 2.14
N LEU A 53 -13.76 -7.79 1.01
CA LEU A 53 -14.41 -7.61 -0.29
C LEU A 53 -15.51 -8.65 -0.55
N LYS A 54 -15.75 -9.58 0.38
CA LYS A 54 -16.74 -10.67 0.27
C LYS A 54 -16.59 -11.48 -1.02
N LEU A 55 -15.35 -11.75 -1.41
CA LEU A 55 -15.04 -12.53 -2.61
C LEU A 55 -15.30 -14.00 -2.33
N SER A 56 -15.96 -14.69 -3.26
CA SER A 56 -16.04 -16.15 -3.24
C SER A 56 -14.68 -16.77 -3.58
N ASP A 57 -14.47 -18.03 -3.19
CA ASP A 57 -13.25 -18.78 -3.54
C ASP A 57 -13.05 -18.93 -5.05
N THR A 58 -14.12 -18.77 -5.83
CA THR A 58 -14.12 -18.81 -7.30
C THR A 58 -13.66 -17.52 -7.97
N ILE A 59 -13.59 -16.40 -7.23
CA ILE A 59 -13.15 -15.11 -7.75
C ILE A 59 -11.70 -14.90 -7.33
N SER A 60 -10.84 -14.53 -8.30
CA SER A 60 -9.47 -14.14 -7.98
C SER A 60 -9.46 -12.87 -7.13
N ALA A 61 -8.73 -12.88 -6.02
CA ALA A 61 -8.43 -11.65 -5.30
C ALA A 61 -7.62 -10.69 -6.19
N PRO A 62 -7.64 -9.38 -5.91
CA PRO A 62 -6.80 -8.43 -6.62
C PRO A 62 -5.31 -8.81 -6.52
N GLU A 63 -4.58 -8.66 -7.61
CA GLU A 63 -3.15 -8.97 -7.66
C GLU A 63 -2.36 -7.98 -6.81
N ILE A 64 -1.51 -8.52 -5.93
CA ILE A 64 -0.64 -7.75 -5.05
C ILE A 64 0.72 -7.64 -5.72
N GLU A 65 1.14 -6.43 -6.09
CA GLU A 65 2.46 -6.19 -6.68
C GLU A 65 3.54 -6.27 -5.61
N ARG A 66 3.31 -5.56 -4.48
CA ARG A 66 4.28 -5.47 -3.39
C ARG A 66 3.58 -5.40 -2.04
N ALA A 67 4.20 -6.12 -1.11
CA ALA A 67 3.73 -6.30 0.24
C ALA A 67 4.89 -6.12 1.22
N HIS A 68 4.91 -5.01 1.97
CA HIS A 68 5.98 -4.79 2.95
C HIS A 68 5.49 -4.12 4.22
N ARG A 69 6.26 -4.33 5.28
CA ARG A 69 6.08 -3.64 6.56
C ARG A 69 6.66 -2.24 6.47
N ALA A 70 6.01 -1.28 7.14
CA ALA A 70 6.69 -0.02 7.42
C ALA A 70 7.98 -0.32 8.21
N LEU A 71 9.10 0.25 7.76
CA LEU A 71 10.40 0.16 8.45
C LEU A 71 10.32 0.95 9.78
N ARG A 72 9.79 0.30 10.82
CA ARG A 72 9.74 0.80 12.19
C ARG A 72 10.24 -0.27 13.15
N PRO A 73 10.80 0.12 14.31
CA PRO A 73 11.10 -0.83 15.37
C PRO A 73 9.85 -1.62 15.74
N ILE A 74 10.02 -2.92 16.02
CA ILE A 74 8.93 -3.75 16.52
C ILE A 74 8.37 -3.06 17.78
N PRO A 75 7.09 -2.69 17.80
CA PRO A 75 6.47 -2.10 18.95
C PRO A 75 6.58 -3.07 20.13
N GLY A 76 6.94 -2.55 21.31
CA GLY A 76 6.91 -3.34 22.53
C GLY A 76 5.52 -3.93 22.80
N PRO A 77 5.35 -4.83 23.78
CA PRO A 77 4.12 -5.59 24.01
C PRO A 77 2.83 -4.77 24.18
N TRP A 78 2.97 -3.48 24.50
CA TRP A 78 1.88 -2.52 24.73
C TRP A 78 1.79 -1.42 23.66
N ALA A 79 2.69 -1.41 22.67
CA ALA A 79 2.72 -0.40 21.63
C ALA A 79 1.87 -0.83 20.41
N PRO A 80 1.24 0.13 19.70
CA PRO A 80 0.37 -0.19 18.58
C PRO A 80 1.15 -0.87 17.44
N SER A 81 0.59 -1.95 16.89
CA SER A 81 1.18 -2.69 15.78
C SER A 81 1.55 -1.80 14.59
N ALA A 82 2.68 -2.09 13.95
CA ALA A 82 3.11 -1.39 12.74
C ALA A 82 2.09 -1.51 11.60
N ALA A 83 2.06 -0.48 10.75
CA ALA A 83 1.24 -0.48 9.55
C ALA A 83 1.93 -1.25 8.43
N TYR A 84 1.15 -2.02 7.67
CA TYR A 84 1.58 -2.70 6.46
C TYR A 84 1.21 -1.85 5.26
N HIS A 85 2.15 -1.68 4.35
CA HIS A 85 1.93 -0.97 3.09
C HIS A 85 1.79 -1.98 1.96
N HIS A 86 0.71 -1.82 1.21
CA HIS A 86 0.36 -2.62 0.05
C HIS A 86 0.33 -1.76 -1.18
N THR A 87 0.83 -2.28 -2.29
CA THR A 87 0.68 -1.69 -3.62
C THR A 87 -0.01 -2.70 -4.53
N PHE A 88 -1.13 -2.30 -5.12
CA PHE A 88 -1.80 -3.04 -6.19
C PHE A 88 -1.21 -2.60 -7.52
N SER A 89 -0.93 -3.58 -8.39
CA SER A 89 -0.56 -3.27 -9.77
C SER A 89 -1.81 -2.76 -10.49
N GLN A 90 -1.74 -1.55 -11.05
CA GLN A 90 -2.68 -1.22 -12.12
C GLN A 90 -2.18 -2.00 -13.33
N MET A 91 -2.86 -3.11 -13.66
CA MET A 91 -2.79 -3.59 -15.04
C MET A 91 -3.33 -2.46 -15.90
N GLU A 92 -2.43 -1.70 -16.53
CA GLU A 92 -2.79 -0.86 -17.67
C GLU A 92 -3.52 -1.76 -18.67
N ARG A 93 -4.79 -1.45 -18.91
CA ARG A 93 -5.51 -1.85 -20.12
C ARG A 93 -5.54 -0.67 -21.05
#